data_AF-A0A4Y2D176-F1
#
_entry.id   AF-A0A4Y2D176-F1
#
_cell.length_a   1.000
_cell.length_b   1.000
_cell.length_c   1.000
_cell.angle_alpha   90.00
_cell.angle_beta   90.00
_cell.angle_gamma   90.00
#
_symmetry.space_group_name_H-M   'P 1'
#
loop_
_entity.id
_entity.type
_entity.pdbx_description
1 polymer ?
#
loop_
_entity_poly.entity_id
_entity_poly.type
_entity_poly.pdbx_seq_one_letter_code
_entity_poly.pdbx_strand_id
1 'polypeptide(L)' 'MDIFTRLISIAYGQIGFMQAAAGFFVYFVIMAENGFMPSTLLGIRSRWDSRSVNDLQDSFGQEW' A
#
# COMPACT_ATOMS: atom_id res chain seq x y z
N MET A 1 -19.49 1.46 -30.83
CA MET A 1 -18.57 2.28 -30.01
C MET A 1 -18.95 2.19 -28.52
N ASP A 2 -20.24 2.23 -28.18
CA ASP A 2 -20.73 2.22 -26.79
C ASP A 2 -20.41 0.97 -25.96
N ILE A 3 -20.40 -0.21 -26.58
CA ILE A 3 -20.09 -1.47 -25.87
C ILE A 3 -18.63 -1.48 -25.38
N PHE A 4 -17.69 -0.98 -26.19
CA PHE A 4 -16.28 -0.90 -25.81
C PHE A 4 -16.07 0.05 -24.62
N THR A 5 -16.70 1.22 -24.63
CA THR A 5 -16.62 2.17 -23.52
C THR A 5 -17.20 1.57 -22.24
N ARG A 6 -18.36 0.90 -22.31
CA ARG A 6 -18.97 0.24 -21.14
C ARG A 6 -18.09 -0.88 -20.58
N LEU A 7 -17.44 -1.66 -21.45
CA LEU A 7 -16.51 -2.71 -21.02
C LEU A 7 -15.30 -2.14 -20.29
N ILE A 8 -14.67 -1.10 -20.85
CA ILE A 8 -13.53 -0.41 -20.22
C ILE A 8 -13.94 0.19 -18.87
N SER A 9 -15.10 0.84 -18.78
CA SER A 9 -15.58 1.43 -17.54
C SER A 9 -15.83 0.39 -16.43
N ILE A 10 -16.39 -0.78 -16.76
CA ILE A 10 -16.61 -1.85 -15.77
C ILE A 10 -15.28 -2.48 -15.34
N ALA A 11 -14.44 -2.85 -16.31
CA ALA A 11 -13.19 -3.54 -16.03
C ALA A 11 -12.19 -2.66 -15.27
N TYR A 12 -11.91 -1.44 -15.74
CA TYR A 12 -10.94 -0.54 -15.11
C TYR A 12 -11.54 0.25 -13.94
N GLY A 13 -12.80 0.68 -14.07
CA GLY A 13 -13.42 1.57 -13.08
C GLY A 13 -14.00 0.83 -11.87
N GLN A 14 -14.73 -0.26 -12.09
CA GLN A 14 -15.41 -0.97 -10.98
C GLN A 14 -14.57 -2.12 -10.45
N ILE A 15 -14.26 -3.09 -11.30
CA ILE A 15 -13.54 -4.32 -10.90
C ILE A 15 -12.10 -3.97 -10.53
N GLY A 16 -11.41 -3.19 -11.37
CA GLY A 16 -10.04 -2.75 -11.12
C GLY A 16 -9.90 -1.95 -9.82
N PHE A 17 -10.86 -1.09 -9.51
CA PHE A 17 -10.87 -0.35 -8.24
C PHE A 17 -11.04 -1.27 -7.03
N MET A 18 -11.97 -2.23 -7.08
CA MET A 18 -12.13 -3.22 -6.00
C MET A 18 -10.86 -4.05 -5.80
N GLN A 19 -10.22 -4.48 -6.89
CA GLN A 19 -8.97 -5.23 -6.84
C GLN A 19 -7.83 -4.41 -6.25
N ALA A 20 -7.69 -3.14 -6.66
CA ALA A 20 -6.69 -2.23 -6.11
C ALA A 20 -6.93 -2.00 -4.60
N ALA A 21 -8.17 -1.76 -4.19
CA ALA A 21 -8.53 -1.58 -2.79
C ALA A 21 -8.21 -2.83 -1.95
N ALA A 22 -8.50 -4.03 -2.45
CA ALA A 22 -8.15 -5.29 -1.78
C ALA A 22 -6.62 -5.45 -1.65
N GLY A 23 -5.86 -5.11 -2.69
CA GLY A 23 -4.39 -5.14 -2.65
C GLY A 23 -3.80 -4.17 -1.63
N PHE A 24 -4.28 -2.92 -1.61
CA PHE A 24 -3.88 -1.93 -0.61
C PHE A 24 -4.25 -2.36 0.81
N PHE A 25 -5.43 -2.96 0.99
CA PHE A 25 -5.85 -3.47 2.30
C PHE A 25 -4.87 -4.53 2.83
N VAL A 26 -4.54 -5.54 2.02
CA VAL A 26 -3.59 -6.59 2.42
C VAL A 26 -2.20 -6.00 2.70
N TYR A 27 -1.74 -5.04 1.89
CA TYR A 27 -0.49 -4.32 2.15
C TYR A 27 -0.51 -3.65 3.53
N PHE A 28 -1.57 -2.93 3.88
CA PHE A 28 -1.68 -2.28 5.18
C PHE A 28 -1.75 -3.28 6.35
N VAL A 29 -2.44 -4.40 6.19
CA VAL A 29 -2.51 -5.45 7.22
C VAL A 29 -1.12 -6.03 7.48
N ILE A 30 -0.40 -6.44 6.44
CA ILE A 30 0.94 -7.04 6.58
C ILE A 30 1.91 -6.04 7.21
N MET A 31 1.91 -4.79 6.76
CA MET A 31 2.78 -3.77 7.34
C MET A 31 2.45 -3.51 8.81
N ALA A 32 1.17 -3.44 9.17
CA ALA A 32 0.74 -3.26 10.55
C ALA A 32 1.13 -4.44 11.46
N GLU A 33 1.02 -5.68 10.97
CA GLU A 33 1.47 -6.89 11.68
C GLU A 33 2.99 -6.89 11.92
N ASN A 34 3.76 -6.28 11.04
CA ASN A 34 5.21 -6.10 11.19
C ASN A 34 5.59 -4.77 11.91
N GLY A 35 4.64 -4.11 12.57
CA GLY A 35 4.90 -2.91 13.37
C GLY A 35 4.80 -1.57 12.64
N PHE A 36 4.60 -1.57 11.33
CA PHE A 36 4.43 -0.35 10.53
C PHE A 36 2.95 -0.03 10.34
N MET A 37 2.37 0.71 11.30
CA MET A 37 0.97 1.11 11.27
C MET A 37 0.64 1.99 10.03
N PRO A 38 -0.59 1.94 9.49
CA PRO A 38 -0.94 2.71 8.28
C PRO A 38 -0.71 4.22 8.39
N SER A 39 -0.84 4.79 9.60
CA SER A 39 -0.54 6.19 9.88
C SER A 39 0.95 6.53 9.80
N THR A 40 1.83 5.58 10.14
CA THR A 40 3.28 5.78 10.10
C THR A 40 3.84 5.48 8.72
N LEU A 41 3.16 4.71 7.85
CA LEU A 41 3.61 4.39 6.49
C LEU A 41 3.69 5.60 5.53
N LEU A 42 2.97 6.68 5.80
CA LEU A 42 3.02 7.87 4.96
C LEU A 42 4.35 8.61 5.14
N GLY A 43 5.17 8.65 4.08
CA GLY A 43 6.42 9.39 4.06
C GLY A 43 7.67 8.60 4.49
N ILE A 44 7.53 7.32 4.87
CA ILE A 44 8.70 6.50 5.30
C ILE A 44 9.58 6.04 4.15
N ARG A 45 9.11 6.15 2.91
CA ARG A 45 9.79 5.60 1.73
C ARG A 45 11.24 6.07 1.61
N SER A 46 11.51 7.34 1.92
CA SER A 46 12.87 7.88 1.86
C SER A 46 13.80 7.27 2.91
N ARG A 47 13.30 6.88 4.08
CA ARG A 47 14.11 6.22 5.11
C ARG A 47 14.24 4.73 4.82
N TRP A 48 13.15 4.09 4.39
CA TRP A 48 13.11 2.68 4.01
C TRP A 48 14.09 2.34 2.87
N ASP A 49 14.22 3.19 1.86
CA ASP A 49 15.16 2.98 0.74
C ASP A 49 16.60 3.45 1.04
N SER A 50 16.81 4.15 2.15
CA SER A 50 18.12 4.74 2.47
C SER A 50 19.08 3.69 3.03
N ARG A 51 20.14 3.37 2.28
CA ARG A 51 21.19 2.44 2.74
C ARG A 51 21.99 2.92 3.95
N SER A 52 21.86 4.18 4.32
CA SER A 52 22.51 4.75 5.52
C SER A 52 21.67 4.59 6.79
N VAL A 53 20.42 4.17 6.66
CA VAL A 53 19.52 3.90 7.80
C VAL A 53 19.46 2.38 7.95
N ASN A 54 20.11 1.86 8.99
CA ASN A 54 20.08 0.43 9.34
C ASN A 54 19.16 0.13 10.53
N ASP A 55 18.60 1.18 11.13
CA ASP A 55 17.86 1.14 12.39
C ASP A 55 16.50 1.82 12.20
N LEU A 56 15.72 1.36 11.20
CA LEU A 56 14.41 1.92 10.94
C LEU A 56 13.45 1.51 12.05
N GLN A 57 13.08 2.47 12.90
CA GLN A 57 12.18 2.20 14.02
C GLN A 57 10.73 2.02 13.55
N ASP A 58 10.10 0.93 13.99
CA ASP A 58 8.67 0.66 13.81
C ASP A 58 7.80 1.36 14.89
N SER A 59 6.47 1.18 14.84
CA SER A 59 5.54 1.83 15.76
C SER A 59 5.56 1.23 17.18
N PHE A 60 6.20 0.08 17.37
CA PHE A 60 6.36 -0.61 18.64
C PHE A 60 7.77 -0.39 19.25
N GLY A 61 8.63 0.33 18.55
CA GLY A 61 9.98 0.68 19.00
C GLY A 61 11.07 -0.31 18.58
N GLN A 62 10.79 -1.27 17.70
CA GLN A 62 11.79 -2.21 17.17
C GLN A 62 12.56 -1.58 16.01
N GLU A 63 13.84 -1.89 15.87
CA GLU A 63 14.74 -1.38 14.82
C GLU A 63 14.90 -2.45 13.71
N TRP A 64 14.79 -2.01 12.45
CA TRP A 64 14.79 -2.84 11.24
C TRP A 64 15.82 -2.38 10.19
#